data_AF-A0A650CYE2-F1
#
_entry.id   AF-A0A650CYE2-F1
#
_cell.length_a   1.000
_cell.length_b   1.000
_cell.length_c   1.000
_cell.angle_alpha   90.00
_cell.angle_beta   90.00
_cell.angle_gamma   90.00
#
_symmetry.space_group_name_H-M   'P 1'
#
loop_
_entity.id
_entity.type
_entity.pdbx_description
1 polymer ?
#
loop_
_entity_poly.entity_id
_entity_poly.type
_entity_poly.pdbx_seq_one_letter_code
_entity_poly.pdbx_strand_id
1 'polypeptide(L)' 'MAVVIKVSEDVKERLVKLAGELQAKTGKRVTLNDVIKYLLDTHEEINSEGIDKELEDLQIKMDKNSSMKVDEVVYGKQ' A
#
# COMPACT_ATOMS: atom_id res chain seq x y z
N MET A 1 -22.02 17.02 5.84
CA MET A 1 -23.01 16.10 6.44
C MET A 1 -22.29 15.18 7.42
N ALA A 2 -22.86 14.92 8.58
CA ALA A 2 -22.33 13.93 9.50
C ALA A 2 -22.91 12.55 9.16
N VAL A 3 -22.05 11.54 9.10
CA VAL A 3 -22.43 10.15 8.83
C VAL A 3 -22.15 9.33 10.09
N VAL A 4 -23.07 8.44 10.46
CA VAL A 4 -22.92 7.56 11.61
C VAL A 4 -22.45 6.19 11.15
N ILE A 5 -21.35 5.70 11.73
CA ILE A 5 -20.83 4.35 11.51
C ILE A 5 -21.05 3.57 12.81
N LYS A 6 -21.71 2.42 12.73
CA LYS A 6 -21.86 1.50 13.86
C LYS A 6 -20.66 0.55 13.86
N VAL A 7 -20.02 0.44 15.01
CA VAL A 7 -18.89 -0.48 15.26
C VAL A 7 -19.11 -1.18 16.60
N SER A 8 -18.42 -2.29 16.82
CA SER A 8 -18.40 -2.95 18.12
C SER A 8 -17.61 -2.14 19.16
N GLU A 9 -17.83 -2.44 20.45
CA GLU A 9 -17.16 -1.75 21.57
C GLU A 9 -15.63 -1.87 21.46
N ASP A 10 -15.13 -3.06 21.12
CA ASP A 10 -13.68 -3.33 20.99
C ASP A 10 -13.04 -2.53 19.85
N VAL A 11 -13.73 -2.39 18.72
CA VAL A 11 -13.25 -1.59 17.58
C VAL A 11 -13.21 -0.12 17.97
N LYS A 12 -14.24 0.39 18.66
CA LYS A 12 -14.28 1.76 19.17
C LYS A 12 -13.12 2.03 20.13
N GLU A 13 -12.87 1.14 21.09
CA GLU A 13 -11.76 1.28 22.05
C GLU A 13 -10.41 1.35 21.33
N ARG A 14 -10.19 0.47 20.34
CA ARG A 14 -8.98 0.46 19.52
C ARG A 14 -8.80 1.76 18.72
N LEU A 15 -9.86 2.28 18.12
CA LEU A 15 -9.82 3.54 17.36
C LEU A 15 -9.50 4.74 18.27
N VAL A 16 -10.08 4.79 19.47
CA VAL A 16 -9.80 5.85 20.46
C VAL A 16 -8.34 5.77 20.93
N LYS A 17 -7.83 4.57 21.18
CA LYS A 17 -6.42 4.37 21.55
C LYS A 17 -5.49 4.86 20.44
N LEU A 18 -5.76 4.49 19.19
CA LEU A 18 -4.96 4.93 18.04
C LEU A 18 -5.00 6.47 17.89
N ALA A 19 -6.17 7.09 18.12
CA ALA A 19 -6.29 8.55 18.12
C ALA A 19 -5.36 9.20 19.14
N GLY A 20 -5.30 8.66 20.36
CA GLY A 20 -4.41 9.13 21.42
C GLY A 20 -2.93 9.00 21.05
N GLU A 21 -2.54 7.86 20.49
CA GLU A 21 -1.17 7.62 20.02
C GLU A 21 -0.77 8.58 18.89
N LEU A 22 -1.64 8.78 17.90
CA LEU A 22 -1.40 9.71 16.79
C LEU A 22 -1.36 11.16 17.27
N GLN A 23 -2.22 11.54 18.21
CA GLN A 23 -2.21 12.87 18.82
C GLN A 23 -0.90 13.12 19.60
N ALA A 24 -0.43 12.13 20.35
CA ALA A 24 0.85 12.22 21.06
C ALA A 24 2.05 12.35 20.10
N LYS A 25 2.04 11.61 18.98
CA LYS A 25 3.10 11.66 17.97
C LYS A 25 3.12 12.97 17.18
N THR A 26 1.96 13.47 16.79
CA THR A 26 1.85 14.64 15.89
C THR A 26 1.80 15.97 16.64
N GLY A 27 1.53 15.96 17.95
CA GLY A 27 1.31 17.17 18.76
C GLY A 27 0.04 17.94 18.38
N LYS A 28 -0.81 17.38 17.52
CA LYS A 28 -2.06 17.99 17.05
C LYS A 28 -3.25 17.20 17.54
N ARG A 29 -4.39 17.88 17.69
CA ARG A 29 -5.65 17.20 18.00
C ARG A 29 -6.02 16.25 16.86
N VAL A 30 -6.27 14.98 17.18
CA VAL A 30 -6.66 13.94 16.22
C VAL A 30 -8.10 13.52 16.48
N THR A 31 -8.94 13.51 15.44
CA THR A 31 -10.31 13.02 15.51
C THR A 31 -10.42 11.57 15.06
N LEU A 32 -11.52 10.87 15.39
CA LEU A 32 -11.77 9.51 14.88
C LEU A 32 -11.83 9.46 13.36
N ASN A 33 -12.26 10.54 12.70
CA ASN A 33 -12.27 10.61 11.25
C ASN A 33 -10.85 10.64 10.67
N ASP A 34 -9.92 11.34 11.33
CA ASP A 34 -8.52 11.38 10.92
C ASP A 34 -7.85 10.01 11.11
N VAL A 35 -8.21 9.29 12.18
CA VAL A 35 -7.78 7.91 12.40
C VAL A 35 -8.27 6.99 11.29
N ILE A 36 -9.56 7.08 10.92
CA ILE A 36 -10.12 6.26 9.85
C ILE A 36 -9.41 6.53 8.52
N LYS A 37 -9.15 7.81 8.19
CA LYS A 37 -8.38 8.17 6.99
C LYS A 37 -6.98 7.57 7.02
N TYR A 38 -6.25 7.75 8.13
CA TYR A 38 -4.91 7.20 8.27
C TYR A 38 -4.88 5.68 8.04
N LEU A 39 -5.87 4.94 8.56
CA LEU A 39 -5.96 3.50 8.35
C LEU A 39 -6.26 3.13 6.89
N LEU A 40 -7.11 3.90 6.21
CA LEU A 40 -7.41 3.71 4.78
C LEU A 40 -6.18 4.00 3.93
N ASP A 41 -5.52 5.14 4.14
CA ASP A 41 -4.30 5.55 3.44
C ASP A 41 -3.21 4.48 3.62
N THR A 42 -2.99 4.02 4.86
CA THR A 42 -2.03 2.95 5.16
C THR A 42 -2.38 1.65 4.43
N HIS A 43 -3.66 1.29 4.35
CA HIS A 43 -4.09 0.09 3.64
C HIS A 43 -3.91 0.24 2.12
N GLU A 44 -4.20 1.40 1.55
CA GLU A 44 -3.99 1.68 0.12
C GLU A 44 -2.51 1.66 -0.24
N GLU A 45 -1.64 2.28 0.57
CA GLU A 45 -0.18 2.25 0.41
C GLU A 45 0.36 0.81 0.42
N ILE A 46 -0.08 -0.01 1.37
CA ILE A 46 0.30 -1.43 1.46
C ILE A 46 -0.12 -2.21 0.21
N ASN A 47 -1.29 -1.90 -0.37
CA ASN A 47 -1.77 -2.58 -1.57
C ASN A 47 -1.09 -2.07 -2.86
N SER A 48 -0.68 -0.80 -2.92
CA SER A 48 0.12 -0.30 -4.05
C SER A 48 1.52 -0.90 -4.08
N GLU A 49 2.18 -1.07 -2.93
CA GLU A 49 3.52 -1.69 -2.86
C GLU A 49 3.51 -3.17 -3.29
N GLY A 50 2.39 -3.87 -3.11
CA GLY A 50 2.22 -5.25 -3.58
C GLY A 50 2.14 -5.36 -5.10
N ILE A 51 1.43 -4.41 -5.74
CA ILE A 51 1.29 -4.36 -7.20
C ILE A 51 2.61 -3.93 -7.85
N ASP A 52 3.31 -2.93 -7.28
CA ASP A 52 4.56 -2.44 -7.85
C ASP A 52 5.67 -3.51 -7.85
N LYS A 53 5.78 -4.32 -6.78
CA LYS A 53 6.70 -5.47 -6.77
C LYS A 53 6.35 -6.54 -7.79
N GLU A 54 5.06 -6.83 -7.97
CA GLU A 54 4.60 -7.84 -8.92
C GLU A 54 4.83 -7.38 -10.38
N LEU A 55 4.67 -6.08 -10.64
CA LEU A 55 5.00 -5.44 -11.92
C LEU A 55 6.51 -5.36 -12.17
N GLU A 56 7.32 -5.04 -11.17
CA GLU A 56 8.79 -5.11 -11.26
C GLU A 56 9.27 -6.53 -11.59
N ASP A 57 8.73 -7.55 -10.92
CA ASP A 57 9.06 -8.95 -11.19
C ASP A 57 8.66 -9.39 -12.60
N LEU A 58 7.53 -8.90 -13.12
CA LEU A 58 7.10 -9.14 -14.50
C LEU A 58 8.02 -8.45 -15.51
N GLN A 59 8.41 -7.20 -15.26
CA GLN A 59 9.35 -6.45 -16.10
C GLN A 59 10.71 -7.17 -16.17
N ILE A 60 11.25 -7.62 -15.04
CA ILE A 60 12.50 -8.39 -14.96
C ILE A 60 12.39 -9.70 -15.76
N LYS A 61 11.25 -10.40 -15.69
CA LYS A 61 11.01 -11.63 -16.47
C LYS A 61 10.91 -11.35 -17.98
N MET A 62 10.29 -10.23 -18.38
CA MET A 62 10.20 -9.80 -19.78
C MET A 62 11.58 -9.44 -20.34
N ASP A 63 12.39 -8.69 -19.59
CA ASP A 63 13.73 -8.27 -20.01
C ASP A 63 14.66 -9.48 -20.18
N LYS A 64 14.59 -10.47 -19.28
CA LYS A 64 15.33 -11.74 -19.42
C LYS A 64 14.90 -12.54 -20.66
N ASN A 65 13.60 -12.61 -20.94
CA ASN A 65 13.07 -13.31 -22.12
C ASN A 65 13.45 -12.60 -23.43
N SER A 66 13.49 -11.27 -23.42
CA SER A 66 13.95 -10.48 -24.58
C SER A 66 15.44 -10.69 -24.83
N SER A 67 16.28 -10.67 -23.78
CA SER A 67 17.73 -10.87 -23.91
C SER A 67 18.10 -12.23 -24.51
N MET A 68 17.41 -13.30 -24.12
CA MET A 68 17.69 -14.65 -24.66
C MET A 68 17.38 -14.79 -26.16
N LYS A 69 16.43 -14.00 -26.68
CA LYS A 69 16.06 -14.02 -28.11
C LYS A 69 17.00 -13.18 -28.98
N VAL A 70 17.64 -12.16 -28.42
CA VAL A 70 18.56 -11.29 -29.17
C VAL A 70 19.87 -12.03 -29.48
N ASP A 71 20.39 -12.83 -28.53
CA ASP A 71 21.64 -13.58 -28.72
C ASP A 71 21.53 -14.66 -29.81
N GLU A 72 20.38 -15.32 -29.98
CA GLU A 72 20.16 -16.29 -31.07
C GLU A 72 20.08 -15.64 -32.45
N VAL A 73 19.58 -14.40 -32.54
CA VAL A 73 19.40 -13.68 -33.82
C VAL A 73 20.71 -13.04 -34.30
N VAL A 74 21.62 -12.69 -33.39
CA VAL A 74 22.88 -12.00 -33.73
C VAL A 74 23.97 -12.94 -34.25
N TYR A 75 24.00 -14.21 -33.82
CA TYR A 75 25.03 -15.18 -34.24
C TYR A 75 24.60 -16.14 -35.37
N GLY A 76 23.36 -16.03 -35.85
CA GLY A 76 22.87 -16.83 -36.98
C GLY A 76 23.15 -16.21 -38.35
N LYS A 77 24.41 -16.10 -38.77
CA LYS A 77 24.83 -16.08 -40.19
C LYS A 77 26.36 -16.10 -40.33
N GLN A 78 26.91 -17.30 -40.37
CA GLN A 78 28.02 -17.65 -41.27
C GLN A 78 27.74 -19.00 -41.90
#